data_AF-A0A2T4FG32-F1
#
_entry.id   AF-A0A2T4FG32-F1
#
_cell.length_a   1.000
_cell.length_b   1.000
_cell.length_c   1.000
_cell.angle_alpha   90.00
_cell.angle_beta   90.00
_cell.angle_gamma   90.00
#
_symmetry.space_group_name_H-M   'P 1'
#
loop_
_entity.id
_entity.type
_entity.pdbx_description
1 polymer ?
#
loop_
_entity_poly.entity_id
_entity_poly.type
_entity_poly.pdbx_seq_one_letter_code
_entity_poly.pdbx_strand_id
1 'polypeptide(L)'
;MSQQMLRNRWDHAREKAAIKAAADGGSFLAVLIRQFQFKDIRPKAASEIELAHASRLLGHSTEEITKKVYQRVGEIVSPTK
;
A
#
# COMPACT_ATOMS: atom_id res chain seq x y z
N MET A 1 0.14 18.37 -13.57
CA MET A 1 -0.10 17.01 -14.10
C MET A 1 -1.58 16.68 -13.98
N SER A 2 -2.22 16.13 -15.01
CA SER A 2 -3.63 15.73 -14.91
C SER A 2 -3.79 14.45 -14.08
N GLN A 3 -4.97 14.26 -13.49
CA GLN A 3 -5.31 13.05 -12.73
C GLN A 3 -5.13 11.78 -13.57
N GLN A 4 -5.51 11.84 -14.86
CA GLN A 4 -5.37 10.74 -15.80
C GLN A 4 -3.90 10.40 -16.08
N MET A 5 -3.04 11.40 -16.22
CA MET A 5 -1.59 11.17 -16.40
C MET A 5 -0.96 10.47 -15.19
N LEU A 6 -1.33 10.84 -13.97
CA LEU A 6 -0.85 10.19 -12.75
C LEU A 6 -1.29 8.72 -12.67
N ARG A 7 -2.55 8.44 -13.02
CA ARG A 7 -3.09 7.08 -13.02
C ARG A 7 -2.39 6.19 -14.04
N ASN A 8 -2.25 6.66 -15.28
CA ASN A 8 -1.58 5.92 -16.34
C ASN A 8 -0.11 5.62 -16.00
N ARG A 9 0.61 6.59 -15.40
CA ARG A 9 2.00 6.40 -14.96
C ARG A 9 2.11 5.32 -13.88
N TRP A 10 1.18 5.31 -12.93
CA TRP A 10 1.15 4.29 -11.89
C TRP A 10 0.82 2.90 -12.45
N ASP A 11 -0.19 2.78 -13.30
CA ASP A 11 -0.55 1.51 -13.93
C ASP A 11 0.63 0.94 -14.72
N HIS A 12 1.33 1.79 -15.47
CA HIS A 12 2.52 1.41 -16.21
C HIS A 12 3.69 0.97 -15.29
N ALA A 13 3.91 1.67 -14.17
CA ALA A 13 4.93 1.29 -13.21
C ALA A 13 4.61 -0.05 -12.52
N ARG A 14 3.35 -0.26 -12.16
CA ARG A 14 2.85 -1.52 -11.57
C ARG A 14 3.02 -2.69 -12.52
N GLU A 15 2.70 -2.52 -13.80
CA GLU A 15 2.89 -3.59 -14.79
C GLU A 15 4.37 -3.92 -15.00
N LYS A 16 5.24 -2.91 -15.07
CA LYS A 16 6.70 -3.12 -15.14
C LYS A 16 7.24 -3.92 -13.95
N ALA A 17 6.77 -3.61 -12.74
CA ALA A 17 7.15 -4.34 -11.54
C ALA A 17 6.67 -5.80 -11.57
N ALA A 18 5.44 -6.04 -12.05
CA ALA A 18 4.91 -7.39 -12.17
C ALA A 18 5.67 -8.24 -13.20
N ILE A 19 6.04 -7.65 -14.35
CA ILE A 19 6.86 -8.32 -15.38
C ILE A 19 8.22 -8.70 -14.81
N LYS A 20 8.88 -7.78 -14.09
CA LYS A 20 10.17 -8.06 -13.45
C LYS A 20 10.06 -9.19 -12.43
N ALA A 21 9.05 -9.14 -11.54
CA ALA A 21 8.83 -10.20 -10.55
C ALA A 21 8.60 -11.56 -11.21
N ALA A 22 7.88 -11.62 -12.33
CA ALA A 22 7.69 -12.86 -13.09
C ALA A 22 9.01 -13.36 -13.72
N ALA A 23 9.82 -12.47 -14.28
CA ALA A 23 11.13 -12.80 -14.86
C ALA A 23 12.12 -13.34 -13.81
N ASP A 24 12.04 -12.84 -12.58
CA ASP A 24 12.84 -13.29 -11.44
C ASP A 24 12.30 -14.61 -10.81
N GLY A 25 11.32 -15.27 -11.45
CA GLY A 25 10.73 -16.55 -11.00
C GLY A 25 9.58 -16.40 -9.99
N GLY A 26 9.21 -15.18 -9.62
CA GLY A 26 8.13 -14.88 -8.67
C GLY A 26 6.76 -14.76 -9.33
N SER A 27 6.24 -15.83 -9.93
CA SER A 27 4.93 -15.83 -10.62
C SER A 27 3.79 -15.40 -9.69
N PHE A 28 3.77 -15.90 -8.45
CA PHE A 28 2.78 -15.51 -7.44
C PHE A 28 2.91 -14.03 -7.05
N LEU A 29 4.15 -13.55 -6.86
CA LEU A 29 4.42 -12.15 -6.54
C LEU A 29 3.95 -11.22 -7.67
N ALA A 30 4.15 -11.60 -8.93
CA ALA A 30 3.66 -10.86 -10.09
C ALA A 30 2.12 -10.73 -10.10
N VAL A 31 1.39 -11.79 -9.69
CA VAL A 31 -0.07 -11.73 -9.54
C VAL A 31 -0.46 -10.74 -8.44
N LEU A 32 0.19 -10.81 -7.28
CA LEU A 32 -0.06 -9.88 -6.18
C LEU A 32 0.20 -8.41 -6.57
N ILE A 33 1.28 -8.14 -7.31
CA ILE A 33 1.59 -6.79 -7.78
C ILE A 33 0.49 -6.26 -8.72
N ARG A 34 -0.08 -7.10 -9.60
CA ARG A 34 -1.18 -6.68 -10.48
C ARG A 34 -2.48 -6.43 -9.73
N GLN A 35 -2.73 -7.20 -8.67
CA GLN A 35 -3.89 -7.01 -7.80
C GLN A 35 -3.75 -5.79 -6.88
N PHE A 36 -2.52 -5.37 -6.57
CA PHE A 36 -2.25 -4.22 -5.71
C PHE A 36 -2.93 -2.95 -6.23
N GLN A 37 -3.73 -2.33 -5.38
CA GLN A 37 -4.42 -1.08 -5.64
C GLN A 37 -3.82 0.04 -4.78
N PHE A 38 -3.84 1.29 -5.27
CA PHE A 38 -3.35 2.44 -4.50
C PHE A 38 -3.94 2.53 -3.09
N LYS A 39 -5.20 2.11 -2.93
CA LYS A 39 -5.88 2.11 -1.64
C LYS A 39 -5.25 1.18 -0.60
N ASP A 40 -4.46 0.20 -1.04
CA ASP A 40 -3.78 -0.78 -0.20
C ASP A 40 -2.50 -0.20 0.44
N ILE A 41 -2.04 0.98 -0.02
CA ILE A 41 -0.95 1.70 0.64
C ILE A 41 -1.42 2.47 1.87
N ARG A 42 -2.73 2.76 1.98
CA ARG A 42 -3.28 3.56 3.08
C ARG A 42 -3.00 2.93 4.44
N PRO A 43 -3.14 1.60 4.62
CA PRO A 43 -2.81 0.99 5.90
C PRO A 43 -1.32 1.00 6.25
N LYS A 44 -0.46 0.89 5.23
CA LYS A 44 1.00 1.01 5.39
C LYS A 44 1.36 2.44 5.84
N ALA A 45 0.82 3.45 5.17
CA ALA A 45 0.99 4.85 5.55
C ALA A 45 0.46 5.12 6.97
N ALA A 46 -0.66 4.55 7.37
CA ALA A 46 -1.17 4.70 8.73
C ALA A 46 -0.29 4.06 9.82
N SER A 47 0.52 3.05 9.46
CA SER A 47 1.31 2.24 10.40
C SER A 47 2.79 2.60 10.44
N GLU A 48 3.35 3.19 9.38
CA GLU A 48 4.79 3.46 9.25
C GLU A 48 5.22 4.90 9.60
N ILE A 49 4.27 5.83 9.80
CA ILE A 49 4.55 7.20 10.21
C ILE A 49 3.66 7.62 11.39
N GLU A 50 4.03 8.74 12.02
CA GLU A 50 3.25 9.33 13.12
C GLU A 50 1.78 9.53 12.78
N LEU A 51 0.90 9.23 13.74
CA LEU A 51 -0.55 9.12 13.54
C LEU A 51 -1.16 10.44 13.01
N ALA A 52 -0.71 11.58 13.54
CA ALA A 52 -1.14 12.90 13.10
C ALA A 52 -0.78 13.17 11.62
N HIS A 53 0.43 12.79 11.22
CA HIS A 53 0.89 12.93 9.84
C HIS A 53 0.14 11.99 8.90
N ALA A 54 -0.07 10.74 9.30
CA ALA A 54 -0.87 9.79 8.54
C ALA A 54 -2.32 10.28 8.36
N SER A 55 -2.94 10.80 9.41
CA SER A 55 -4.31 11.31 9.36
C SER A 55 -4.45 12.46 8.37
N ARG A 56 -3.49 13.40 8.38
CA ARG A 56 -3.47 14.51 7.43
C ARG A 56 -3.19 14.05 6.00
N LEU A 57 -2.27 13.11 5.81
CA LEU A 57 -1.93 12.54 4.50
C LEU A 57 -3.12 11.82 3.86
N LEU A 58 -3.90 11.10 4.67
CA LEU A 58 -5.08 10.36 4.23
C LEU A 58 -6.34 11.24 4.12
N GLY A 59 -6.27 12.50 4.56
CA GLY A 59 -7.38 13.45 4.51
C GLY A 59 -8.49 13.18 5.51
N HIS A 60 -8.17 12.59 6.66
CA HIS A 60 -9.16 12.34 7.72
C HIS A 60 -9.31 13.54 8.65
N SER A 61 -10.55 13.83 9.04
CA SER A 61 -10.90 14.90 9.97
C SER A 61 -10.47 14.62 11.41
N THR A 62 -10.42 13.34 11.80
CA THR A 62 -9.95 12.91 13.12
C THR A 62 -8.95 11.76 12.99
N GLU A 63 -7.95 11.76 13.87
CA GLU A 63 -6.92 10.71 13.93
C GLU A 63 -7.50 9.32 14.29
N GLU A 64 -8.67 9.30 14.94
CA GLU A 64 -9.31 8.08 15.40
C GLU A 64 -9.69 7.13 14.24
N ILE A 65 -10.11 7.67 13.09
CA ILE A 65 -10.39 6.88 11.89
C ILE A 65 -9.11 6.23 11.38
N THR A 66 -8.01 6.99 11.32
CA THR A 66 -6.69 6.48 10.91
C THR A 66 -6.23 5.35 11.81
N LYS A 67 -6.37 5.52 13.12
CA LYS A 67 -5.99 4.51 14.12
C LYS A 67 -6.85 3.25 14.05
N LYS A 68 -8.17 3.36 13.93
CA LYS A 68 -9.09 2.21 13.98
C LYS A 68 -9.19 1.45 12.65
N VAL A 69 -9.19 2.17 11.53
CA VAL A 69 -9.52 1.59 10.21
C VAL A 69 -8.27 1.33 9.38
N TYR A 70 -7.25 2.17 9.52
CA TYR A 70 -6.09 2.16 8.64
C TYR A 70 -4.82 1.61 9.30
N GLN A 71 -4.61 1.73 10.62
CA GLN A 71 -3.50 1.00 11.22
C GLN A 71 -3.74 -0.51 11.14
N ARG A 72 -2.72 -1.24 10.67
CA ARG A 72 -2.71 -2.70 10.76
C ARG A 72 -2.10 -3.08 12.09
N VAL A 73 -2.95 -3.35 13.08
CA VAL A 73 -2.55 -4.18 14.21
C VAL A 73 -2.52 -5.62 13.70
N GLY A 74 -1.46 -5.98 12.97
CA GLY A 74 -1.16 -7.39 12.78
C GLY A 74 -0.84 -7.98 14.15
N GLU A 75 -1.35 -9.17 14.45
CA GLU A 75 -0.92 -9.89 15.64
C GLU A 75 0.61 -10.03 15.57
N ILE A 76 1.31 -9.46 16.57
CA ILE A 76 2.75 -9.67 16.70
C ILE A 76 2.90 -11.13 17.16
N VAL A 77 2.90 -12.04 16.19
CA VAL A 77 3.19 -13.44 16.44
C VAL A 77 4.67 -13.56 16.81
N SER A 78 4.92 -14.05 18.02
CA SER A 78 6.27 -14.44 18.41
C SER A 78 6.71 -15.58 17.48
N PRO A 79 7.95 -15.55 16.95
CA PRO A 79 8.42 -16.64 16.10
C PRO A 79 8.33 -17.95 16.90
N THR A 80 7.56 -18.91 16.38
CA THR A 80 7.58 -20.28 16.91
C THR A 80 8.96 -20.85 16.64
N LYS A 81 9.56 -21.44 17.68
CA LYS A 81 10.90 -22.04 17.66
C LYS A 81 11.11 -23.00 16.49
#